data_AF-A0A1M5ANK3-F1
#
_entry.id   AF-A0A1M5ANK3-F1
#
_cell.length_a   1.000
_cell.length_b   1.000
_cell.length_c   1.000
_cell.angle_alpha   90.00
_cell.angle_beta   90.00
_cell.angle_gamma   90.00
#
_symmetry.space_group_name_H-M   'P 1'
#
loop_
_entity.id
_entity.type
_entity.pdbx_description
1 polymer ?
#
loop_
_entity_poly.entity_id
_entity_poly.type
_entity_poly.pdbx_seq_one_letter_code
_entity_poly.pdbx_strand_id
1 'polypeptide(L)' 'TEKLHNWIKKYEKSSIQGIQSFIHGIKRDIVAVENAIKFEYSNGLAEGKINKIKLIKRMMYGRCKFETLKNKILLIEHN' A
#
# COMPACT_ATOMS: atom_id res chain seq x y z
N THR A 1 -10.32 15.21 9.79
CA THR A 1 -9.21 14.42 10.36
C THR A 1 -9.07 14.57 11.87
N GLU A 2 -9.90 15.37 12.54
CA GLU A 2 -9.81 15.62 14.00
C GLU A 2 -9.83 14.35 14.87
N LYS A 3 -10.72 13.39 14.58
CA LYS A 3 -10.78 12.09 15.28
C LYS A 3 -9.44 11.33 15.22
N LEU A 4 -8.71 11.41 14.11
CA LEU A 4 -7.40 10.78 13.94
C LEU A 4 -6.38 11.42 14.90
N HIS A 5 -6.31 12.75 14.93
CA HIS A 5 -5.38 13.48 15.81
C HIS A 5 -5.68 13.22 17.29
N ASN A 6 -6.96 13.19 17.66
CA ASN A 6 -7.38 12.86 19.03
C ASN A 6 -6.98 11.42 19.41
N TRP A 7 -7.11 10.47 18.49
CA TRP A 7 -6.68 9.09 18.69
C TRP A 7 -5.15 8.99 18.84
N ILE A 8 -4.38 9.64 17.97
CA ILE A 8 -2.92 9.68 18.05
C ILE A 8 -2.48 10.22 19.41
N LYS A 9 -3.03 11.38 19.83
CA LYS A 9 -2.69 12.01 21.12
C LYS A 9 -3.03 11.12 22.31
N LYS A 10 -4.16 10.41 22.27
CA LYS A 10 -4.59 9.49 23.34
C LYS A 10 -3.62 8.32 23.52
N TYR A 11 -3.07 7.79 22.43
CA TYR A 11 -2.25 6.58 22.46
C TYR A 11 -0.74 6.83 22.26
N GLU A 12 -0.32 8.08 22.11
CA GLU A 12 1.08 8.51 21.96
C GLU A 12 1.97 8.08 23.13
N LYS A 13 1.41 7.88 24.33
CA LYS A 13 2.13 7.39 25.52
C LYS A 13 1.74 5.95 25.90
N SER A 14 1.12 5.20 24.98
CA SER A 14 0.80 3.79 25.21
C SER A 14 2.08 2.98 25.42
N SER A 15 2.07 2.06 26.39
CA SER A 15 3.15 1.09 26.62
C SER A 15 3.20 -0.03 25.58
N ILE A 16 2.21 -0.11 24.68
CA ILE A 16 2.12 -1.15 23.66
C ILE A 16 3.00 -0.77 22.47
N GLN A 17 4.09 -1.49 22.28
CA GLN A 17 5.06 -1.23 21.20
C GLN A 17 4.41 -1.22 19.81
N GLY A 18 3.47 -2.12 19.54
CA GLY A 18 2.77 -2.17 18.25
C GLY A 18 1.99 -0.89 17.94
N ILE A 19 1.35 -0.30 18.96
CA ILE A 19 0.61 0.97 18.83
C ILE A 19 1.59 2.12 18.60
N GLN A 20 2.71 2.14 19.33
CA GLN A 20 3.75 3.15 19.14
C GLN A 20 4.31 3.12 17.71
N SER A 21 4.70 1.96 17.21
CA SER A 21 5.21 1.80 15.84
C SER A 21 4.19 2.23 14.79
N PHE A 22 2.92 1.90 15.00
CA PHE A 22 1.84 2.31 14.10
C PHE A 22 1.63 3.83 14.09
N ILE A 23 1.61 4.48 15.26
CA ILE A 23 1.54 5.95 15.37
C ILE A 23 2.73 6.61 14.70
N HIS A 24 3.95 6.07 14.87
CA HIS A 24 5.14 6.59 14.18
C HIS A 24 5.01 6.50 12.66
N GLY A 25 4.45 5.39 12.14
CA GLY A 25 4.13 5.26 10.72
C GLY A 25 3.14 6.31 10.24
N ILE A 26 2.01 6.49 10.96
CA ILE A 26 1.02 7.51 10.61
C ILE A 26 1.63 8.91 10.62
N LYS A 27 2.44 9.25 11.64
CA LYS A 27 3.08 10.56 11.75
C LYS A 27 4.03 10.85 10.59
N ARG A 28 4.77 9.83 10.13
CA ARG A 28 5.69 9.96 8.98
C ARG A 28 4.93 10.35 7.70
N ASP A 29 3.77 9.75 7.49
CA ASP A 29 2.96 9.93 6.27
C ASP A 29 1.67 10.72 6.52
N ILE A 30 1.67 11.63 7.51
CA ILE A 30 0.45 12.25 8.04
C ILE A 30 -0.38 12.94 6.96
N VAL A 31 0.27 13.63 6.00
CA VAL A 31 -0.41 14.31 4.89
C VAL A 31 -1.17 13.30 4.02
N ALA A 32 -0.56 12.16 3.69
CA ALA A 32 -1.18 11.13 2.88
C ALA A 32 -2.36 10.48 3.63
N VAL A 33 -2.20 10.18 4.92
CA VAL A 33 -3.26 9.62 5.76
C VAL A 33 -4.42 10.60 5.90
N GLU A 34 -4.15 11.88 6.09
CA GLU A 34 -5.18 12.91 6.15
C GLU A 34 -5.96 13.02 4.84
N ASN A 35 -5.26 13.00 3.70
CA ASN A 35 -5.88 13.06 2.39
C ASN A 35 -6.73 11.80 2.12
N ALA A 36 -6.25 10.62 2.53
CA ALA A 36 -7.02 9.38 2.42
C ALA A 36 -8.32 9.38 3.24
N ILE A 37 -8.41 10.19 4.29
CA ILE A 37 -9.65 10.39 5.08
C ILE A 37 -10.54 11.46 4.45
N LYS A 38 -9.94 12.51 3.85
CA LYS A 38 -10.68 13.66 3.30
C LYS A 38 -11.33 13.36 1.95
N PHE A 39 -10.70 12.52 1.14
CA PHE A 39 -11.13 12.25 -0.23
C PHE A 39 -11.56 10.79 -0.39
N GLU A 40 -12.48 10.55 -1.32
CA GLU A 40 -12.96 9.20 -1.66
C GLU A 40 -12.00 8.43 -2.60
N TYR A 41 -10.84 9.03 -2.91
CA TYR A 41 -9.86 8.39 -3.79
C TYR A 41 -9.22 7.18 -3.12
N SER A 42 -9.09 6.09 -3.88
CA SER A 42 -8.47 4.86 -3.43
C SER A 42 -7.30 4.48 -4.34
N ASN A 43 -6.23 3.98 -3.73
CA ASN A 43 -5.12 3.35 -4.45
C ASN A 43 -5.46 1.94 -4.98
N GLY A 44 -6.69 1.47 -4.78
CA GLY A 44 -7.12 0.10 -5.11
C GLY A 44 -6.89 -0.29 -6.57
N LEU A 45 -7.08 0.63 -7.52
CA LEU A 45 -6.80 0.34 -8.94
C LEU A 45 -5.31 0.08 -9.18
N ALA A 46 -4.44 0.94 -8.63
CA ALA A 46 -2.99 0.80 -8.74
C ALA A 46 -2.50 -0.46 -8.02
N GLU A 47 -2.99 -0.71 -6.80
CA GLU A 47 -2.69 -1.91 -6.03
C GLU A 47 -3.15 -3.19 -6.74
N GLY A 48 -4.33 -3.16 -7.38
CA GLY A 48 -4.85 -4.26 -8.18
C GLY A 48 -3.92 -4.61 -9.34
N LYS A 49 -3.45 -3.60 -10.09
CA LYS A 49 -2.47 -3.80 -11.17
C LYS A 49 -1.15 -4.34 -10.64
N ILE A 50 -0.63 -3.80 -9.53
CA ILE A 50 0.59 -4.27 -8.88
C ILE A 50 0.44 -5.74 -8.41
N ASN A 51 -0.72 -6.09 -7.85
CA ASN A 51 -1.00 -7.45 -7.38
C ASN A 51 -1.08 -8.44 -8.54
N LYS A 52 -1.69 -8.06 -9.68
CA LYS A 52 -1.67 -8.86 -10.92
C LYS A 52 -0.23 -9.10 -11.40
N ILE A 53 0.61 -8.06 -11.43
CA ILE A 53 2.02 -8.18 -11.81
C ILE A 53 2.79 -9.10 -10.85
N LYS A 54 2.58 -8.96 -9.53
CA LYS A 54 3.19 -9.84 -8.51
C LYS A 54 2.74 -11.30 -8.68
N LEU A 55 1.48 -11.54 -9.03
CA LEU A 55 0.98 -12.88 -9.34
C LEU A 55 1.69 -13.49 -10.54
N ILE A 56 1.79 -12.74 -11.65
CA ILE A 56 2.49 -13.19 -12.86
C ILE A 56 3.96 -13.52 -12.53
N LYS A 57 4.65 -12.64 -11.79
CA LYS A 57 6.03 -12.91 -11.34
C LYS A 57 6.15 -14.24 -10.56
N ARG A 58 5.20 -14.54 -9.65
CA ARG A 58 5.18 -15.81 -8.90
C ARG A 58 4.98 -17.02 -9.81
N MET A 59 4.09 -16.93 -10.80
CA MET A 59 3.85 -18.00 -11.79
C MET A 59 5.04 -18.25 -12.72
N MET A 60 5.96 -17.30 -12.84
CA MET A 60 7.14 -17.42 -13.71
C MET A 60 8.33 -18.15 -13.04
N TYR A 61 8.22 -18.56 -11.77
CA TYR A 61 9.26 -19.31 -11.04
C TYR A 61 10.67 -18.72 -11.20
N GLY A 62 10.80 -17.40 -11.04
CA GLY A 62 12.09 -16.69 -11.14
C GLY A 62 12.53 -16.32 -12.56
N ARG A 63 11.83 -16.74 -13.61
CA ARG A 63 12.12 -16.38 -15.02
C ARG A 63 11.54 -15.02 -15.42
N CYS A 64 11.78 -14.00 -14.59
CA CYS A 64 11.10 -12.71 -14.69
C CYS A 64 12.09 -11.53 -14.86
N LYS A 65 13.08 -11.67 -15.75
CA LYS A 65 13.81 -10.52 -16.30
C LYS A 65 12.80 -9.53 -16.90
N PHE A 66 13.12 -8.23 -16.88
CA PHE A 66 12.18 -7.17 -17.27
C PHE A 66 11.48 -7.46 -18.60
N GLU A 67 12.24 -7.80 -19.64
CA GLU A 67 11.71 -8.09 -20.97
C GLU A 67 10.77 -9.31 -20.99
N THR A 68 11.16 -10.41 -20.33
CA THR A 68 10.35 -11.63 -20.25
C THR A 68 9.05 -11.38 -19.48
N LEU A 69 9.11 -10.61 -18.40
CA LEU A 69 7.94 -10.25 -17.62
C LEU A 69 7.00 -9.33 -18.41
N LYS A 70 7.54 -8.32 -19.10
CA LYS A 70 6.79 -7.41 -19.97
C LYS A 70 6.05 -8.19 -21.06
N ASN A 71 6.75 -9.08 -21.76
CA ASN A 71 6.14 -9.93 -22.80
C ASN A 71 5.03 -10.82 -22.23
N LYS A 72 5.23 -11.40 -21.04
CA LYS A 72 4.21 -12.23 -20.39
C LYS A 72 2.99 -11.42 -19.95
N ILE A 73 3.19 -10.20 -19.43
CA ILE A 73 2.08 -9.30 -19.07
C ILE A 73 1.28 -8.93 -20.32
N LEU A 74 1.95 -8.45 -21.38
CA LEU A 74 1.29 -8.09 -22.63
C LEU A 74 0.49 -9.27 -23.20
N LEU A 75 1.07 -10.47 -23.22
CA LEU A 75 0.36 -11.69 -23.65
C LEU A 75 -0.90 -11.99 -22.81
N ILE A 76 -0.89 -11.71 -21.51
CA ILE A 76 -2.04 -11.95 -20.61
C ILE A 76 -3.11 -10.86 -20.74
N GLU A 77 -2.73 -9.61 -21.03
CA GLU A 77 -3.68 -8.50 -21.19
C GLU A 77 -4.32 -8.45 -22.58
N HIS A 78 -3.70 -9.07 -23.59
CA HIS A 78 -4.20 -9.12 -24.98
C HIS A 78 -5.01 -10.38 -25.32
N ASN A 79 -5.14 -11.33 -24.39
CA ASN A 79 -6.01 -12.51 -24.48
C ASN A 79 -7.25 -12.32 -23.60
#